data_AF-A0A2U1TU70-F1
#
_entry.id   AF-A0A2U1TU70-F1
#
_cell.length_a   1.000
_cell.length_b   1.000
_cell.length_c   1.000
_cell.angle_alpha   90.00
_cell.angle_beta   90.00
_cell.angle_gamma   90.00
#
_symmetry.space_group_name_H-M   'P 1'
#
loop_
_entity.id
_entity.type
_entity.pdbx_description
1 polymer ?
#
loop_
_entity_poly.entity_id
_entity_poly.type
_entity_poly.pdbx_seq_one_letter_code
_entity_poly.pdbx_strand_id
1 'polypeptide(L)'
;MIVITPKAATKPLVDRFGRRYIEIQKPNGGIEWKAPPMTTEDAEVIRETGLNAAHRQIVIIQAIQSTSDKARTAELAPILKAWQRYIADMAAVNPQHPASIVWPEQPEDVT
;
A
#
# COMPACT_ATOMS: atom_id res chain seq x y z
N MET A 1 -2.07 -8.88 -38.75
CA MET A 1 -2.83 -9.27 -37.54
C MET A 1 -1.81 -9.68 -36.49
N ILE A 2 -1.45 -8.78 -35.57
CA ILE A 2 -0.43 -9.07 -34.55
C ILE A 2 -1.10 -9.90 -33.46
N VAL A 3 -0.70 -11.16 -33.36
CA VAL A 3 -1.12 -12.07 -32.29
C VAL A 3 -0.34 -11.68 -31.05
N ILE A 4 -1.00 -11.04 -30.09
CA ILE A 4 -0.46 -10.83 -28.75
C ILE A 4 -0.59 -12.17 -28.04
N THR A 5 0.45 -12.98 -28.05
CA THR A 5 0.50 -14.20 -27.23
C THR A 5 0.89 -13.78 -25.80
N PRO A 6 0.03 -13.94 -24.78
CA PRO A 6 0.40 -13.63 -23.42
C PRO A 6 1.34 -14.73 -22.91
N LYS A 7 2.64 -14.53 -23.05
CA LYS A 7 3.65 -15.44 -22.51
C LYS A 7 3.78 -15.16 -21.00
N ALA A 8 3.05 -15.95 -20.22
CA ALA A 8 3.24 -16.26 -18.80
C ALA A 8 4.07 -15.24 -17.97
N ALA A 9 3.39 -14.35 -17.25
CA ALA A 9 3.96 -13.68 -16.09
C ALA A 9 2.98 -13.82 -14.92
N THR A 10 3.13 -14.90 -14.15
CA THR A 10 2.48 -15.11 -12.85
C THR A 10 3.12 -14.23 -11.76
N LYS A 11 3.26 -12.93 -12.03
CA LYS A 11 3.60 -11.90 -11.03
C LYS A 11 2.73 -10.68 -11.29
N PRO A 12 2.17 -10.03 -10.25
CA PRO A 12 1.38 -8.83 -10.44
C PRO A 12 2.22 -7.80 -11.22
N LEU A 13 1.66 -7.26 -12.30
CA LEU A 13 2.26 -6.19 -13.11
C LEU A 13 2.22 -4.83 -12.38
N VAL A 14 2.02 -4.87 -11.06
CA VAL A 14 1.93 -3.71 -10.17
C VAL A 14 2.77 -3.96 -8.92
N ASP A 15 3.39 -2.91 -8.39
CA ASP A 15 4.13 -2.98 -7.14
C ASP A 15 3.18 -3.06 -5.93
N ARG A 16 3.74 -3.12 -4.71
CA ARG A 16 2.95 -3.17 -3.47
C ARG A 16 2.06 -1.94 -3.24
N PHE A 17 2.25 -0.89 -4.03
CA PHE A 17 1.47 0.35 -3.99
C PHE A 17 0.50 0.46 -5.18
N GLY A 18 0.38 -0.60 -5.99
CA GLY A 18 -0.48 -0.59 -7.18
C GLY A 18 0.11 0.13 -8.39
N ARG A 19 1.37 0.57 -8.35
CA ARG A 19 2.02 1.27 -9.48
C ARG A 19 2.46 0.25 -10.53
N ARG A 20 2.16 0.53 -11.80
CA ARG A 20 2.47 -0.40 -12.90
C ARG A 20 3.96 -0.53 -13.14
N TYR A 21 4.42 -1.75 -13.36
CA TYR A 21 5.77 -2.01 -13.87
C TYR A 21 5.89 -1.51 -15.31
N ILE A 22 7.06 -0.99 -15.64
CA ILE A 22 7.41 -0.58 -17.00
C ILE A 22 8.22 -1.68 -17.69
N GLU A 23 7.96 -1.86 -18.98
CA GLU A 23 8.73 -2.73 -19.85
C GLU A 23 10.00 -2.02 -20.33
N ILE A 24 11.16 -2.63 -20.11
CA ILE A 24 12.45 -2.12 -20.54
C ILE A 24 13.05 -3.12 -21.51
N GLN A 25 13.25 -2.69 -22.76
CA GLN A 25 13.96 -3.49 -23.77
C GLN A 25 15.47 -3.37 -23.56
N LYS A 26 16.15 -4.50 -23.40
CA LYS A 26 17.60 -4.58 -23.30
C LYS A 26 18.25 -4.62 -24.69
N PRO A 27 19.50 -4.16 -24.84
CA PRO A 27 20.21 -4.17 -26.12
C PRO A 27 20.37 -5.56 -26.75
N ASN A 28 20.24 -6.63 -25.96
CA ASN A 28 20.30 -8.02 -26.41
C ASN A 28 18.93 -8.59 -26.84
N GLY A 29 17.88 -7.75 -26.95
CA GLY A 29 16.53 -8.18 -27.32
C GLY A 29 15.74 -8.81 -26.16
N GLY A 30 16.26 -8.82 -24.93
CA GLY A 30 15.53 -9.25 -23.75
C GLY A 30 14.58 -8.19 -23.23
N ILE A 31 13.43 -8.60 -22.71
CA ILE A 31 12.47 -7.73 -22.01
C ILE A 31 12.70 -7.84 -20.51
N GLU A 32 12.78 -6.70 -19.83
CA GLU A 32 12.87 -6.62 -18.38
C GLU A 32 11.73 -5.75 -17.83
N TRP A 33 10.97 -6.29 -16.87
CA TRP A 33 9.95 -5.54 -16.16
C TRP A 33 10.56 -4.94 -14.89
N LYS A 34 10.49 -3.62 -14.73
CA LYS A 34 10.94 -2.93 -13.52
C LYS A 34 9.88 -1.99 -12.98
N ALA A 35 9.82 -1.86 -11.66
CA ALA A 35 9.04 -0.79 -11.06
C ALA A 35 9.71 0.54 -11.44
N PRO A 36 8.96 1.52 -11.97
CA PRO A 36 9.52 2.84 -12.24
C PRO A 36 10.02 3.47 -10.93
N PRO A 37 11.09 4.28 -10.98
CA PRO A 37 11.52 5.07 -9.83
C PRO A 37 10.32 5.81 -9.24
N MET A 38 10.24 5.83 -7.91
CA MET A 38 9.15 6.55 -7.25
C MET A 38 9.38 8.05 -7.37
N THR A 39 8.41 8.76 -7.93
CA THR A 39 8.42 10.22 -7.99
C THR A 39 7.92 10.82 -6.68
N THR A 40 8.15 12.12 -6.46
CA THR A 40 7.60 12.83 -5.30
C THR A 40 6.07 12.77 -5.30
N GLU A 41 5.45 12.97 -6.46
CA GLU A 41 4.00 12.88 -6.64
C GLU A 41 3.48 11.46 -6.33
N ASP A 42 4.16 10.41 -6.81
CA ASP A 42 3.82 9.03 -6.45
C ASP A 42 3.85 8.83 -4.92
N ALA A 43 4.91 9.33 -4.26
CA ALA A 43 5.05 9.21 -2.82
C ALA A 43 3.97 9.99 -2.05
N GLU A 44 3.56 11.17 -2.54
CA GLU A 44 2.45 11.93 -1.98
C GLU A 44 1.13 11.16 -2.10
N VAL A 45 0.83 10.63 -3.29
CA VAL A 45 -0.38 9.83 -3.54
C VAL A 45 -0.41 8.58 -2.67
N ILE A 46 0.71 7.86 -2.54
CA ILE A 46 0.82 6.69 -1.66
C ILE A 46 0.57 7.10 -0.21
N ARG A 47 1.18 8.21 0.23
CA ARG A 47 1.02 8.71 1.59
C ARG A 47 -0.44 9.03 1.90
N GLU A 48 -1.09 9.81 1.04
CA GLU A 48 -2.49 10.18 1.19
C GLU A 48 -3.42 8.97 1.13
N THR A 49 -3.16 8.03 0.22
CA THR A 49 -3.94 6.79 0.09
C THR A 49 -3.85 5.96 1.38
N GLY A 50 -2.65 5.80 1.93
CA GLY A 50 -2.42 5.08 3.18
C GLY A 50 -3.08 5.77 4.37
N LEU A 51 -2.96 7.10 4.47
CA LEU A 51 -3.64 7.89 5.52
C LEU A 51 -5.16 7.76 5.43
N ASN A 52 -5.73 7.84 4.22
CA ASN A 52 -7.17 7.70 4.00
C ASN A 52 -7.68 6.29 4.34
N ALA A 53 -6.94 5.25 3.95
CA ALA A 53 -7.27 3.87 4.30
C ALA A 53 -7.27 3.67 5.82
N ALA A 54 -6.26 4.20 6.50
CA ALA A 54 -6.14 4.11 7.94
C ALA A 54 -7.25 4.85 8.70
N HIS A 55 -7.61 6.06 8.25
CA HIS A 55 -8.75 6.79 8.82
C HIS A 55 -10.05 5.99 8.68
N ARG A 56 -10.32 5.43 7.49
CA ARG A 56 -11.50 4.58 7.28
C ARG A 56 -11.50 3.39 8.25
N GLN A 57 -10.37 2.72 8.39
CA GLN A 57 -10.30 1.52 9.22
C GLN A 57 -10.46 1.82 10.71
N ILE A 58 -9.90 2.93 11.20
CA ILE A 58 -10.14 3.39 12.57
C ILE A 58 -11.62 3.68 12.82
N VAL A 59 -12.29 4.36 11.89
CA VAL A 59 -13.72 4.66 12.00
C VAL A 59 -14.54 3.37 12.05
N ILE A 60 -14.21 2.38 11.20
CA ILE A 60 -14.86 1.07 11.20
C ILE A 60 -14.66 0.38 12.56
N ILE A 61 -13.43 0.31 13.06
CA ILE A 61 -13.13 -0.35 14.34
C ILE A 61 -13.89 0.32 15.49
N GLN A 62 -13.92 1.65 15.53
CA GLN A 62 -14.64 2.41 16.55
C GLN A 62 -16.16 2.19 16.47
N ALA A 63 -16.72 2.09 15.25
CA ALA A 63 -18.13 1.77 15.06
C ALA A 63 -18.48 0.34 15.50
N ILE A 64 -17.60 -0.63 15.27
CA ILE A 64 -17.78 -2.00 15.77
C ILE A 64 -17.70 -2.01 17.30
N GLN A 65 -16.72 -1.33 17.90
CA GLN A 65 -16.57 -1.25 19.36
C GLN A 65 -17.79 -0.63 20.06
N SER A 66 -18.47 0.33 19.44
CA SER A 66 -19.65 0.98 20.05
C SER A 66 -20.89 0.07 20.11
N THR A 67 -20.89 -1.03 19.35
CA THR A 67 -22.01 -1.98 19.25
C THR A 67 -21.67 -3.38 19.74
N SER A 68 -20.41 -3.64 20.09
CA SER A 68 -19.89 -4.96 20.46
C SER A 68 -19.91 -5.19 21.98
N ASP A 69 -19.78 -6.46 22.37
CA ASP A 69 -19.55 -6.82 23.76
C ASP A 69 -18.12 -6.51 24.22
N LYS A 70 -17.85 -6.68 25.53
CA LYS A 70 -16.53 -6.38 26.11
C LYS A 70 -15.43 -7.29 25.58
N ALA A 71 -15.73 -8.54 25.27
CA ALA A 71 -14.75 -9.51 24.78
C ALA A 71 -14.26 -9.11 23.39
N ARG A 72 -15.18 -8.83 22.46
CA ARG A 72 -14.86 -8.37 21.11
C ARG A 72 -14.19 -6.99 21.12
N THR A 73 -14.59 -6.10 22.03
CA THR A 73 -13.94 -4.78 22.20
C THR A 73 -12.45 -4.93 22.57
N ALA A 74 -12.12 -5.88 23.44
CA ALA A 74 -10.73 -6.15 23.84
C ALA A 74 -9.88 -6.71 22.69
N GLU A 75 -10.45 -7.57 21.84
CA GLU A 75 -9.78 -8.09 20.63
C GLU A 75 -9.47 -6.97 19.61
N LEU A 76 -10.34 -5.97 19.51
CA LEU A 76 -10.18 -4.86 18.57
C LEU A 76 -9.17 -3.80 19.03
N ALA A 77 -8.89 -3.71 20.33
CA ALA A 77 -7.96 -2.74 20.90
C ALA A 77 -6.53 -2.80 20.31
N PRO A 78 -5.86 -3.97 20.17
CA PRO A 78 -4.55 -4.05 19.53
C PRO A 78 -4.58 -3.65 18.05
N ILE A 79 -5.66 -4.00 17.34
CA ILE A 79 -5.84 -3.66 15.92
C ILE A 79 -6.00 -2.14 15.76
N LEU A 80 -6.84 -1.52 16.60
CA LEU A 80 -7.00 -0.07 16.64
C LEU A 80 -5.66 0.64 16.90
N LYS A 81 -4.88 0.14 17.87
CA LYS A 81 -3.56 0.70 18.20
C LYS A 81 -2.58 0.58 17.03
N ALA A 82 -2.60 -0.53 16.30
CA ALA A 82 -1.76 -0.72 15.12
C ALA A 82 -2.11 0.30 14.02
N TRP A 83 -3.40 0.52 13.75
CA TRP A 83 -3.86 1.52 12.78
C TRP A 83 -3.54 2.96 13.19
N GLN A 84 -3.67 3.30 14.47
CA GLN A 84 -3.26 4.60 15.00
C GLN A 84 -1.75 4.82 14.84
N ARG A 85 -0.94 3.79 15.09
CA ARG A 85 0.51 3.84 14.89
C ARG A 85 0.85 4.04 13.42
N TYR A 86 0.19 3.28 12.54
CA TYR A 86 0.38 3.41 11.10
C TYR A 86 0.06 4.82 10.58
N ILE A 87 -1.00 5.49 11.09
CA ILE A 87 -1.25 6.91 10.75
C ILE A 87 -0.08 7.80 11.14
N ALA A 88 0.44 7.66 12.37
CA ALA A 88 1.54 8.47 12.84
C ALA A 88 2.81 8.26 11.99
N ASP A 89 3.12 7.00 11.67
CA ASP A 89 4.28 6.64 10.85
C ASP A 89 4.10 7.14 9.39
N MET A 90 2.91 7.00 8.81
CA MET A 90 2.59 7.50 7.48
C MET A 90 2.62 9.03 7.41
N ALA A 91 2.14 9.73 8.44
CA ALA A 91 2.21 11.19 8.50
C ALA A 91 3.65 11.71 8.61
N ALA A 92 4.54 10.93 9.22
CA ALA A 92 5.97 11.25 9.32
C ALA A 92 6.74 11.01 8.01
N VAL A 93 6.15 10.31 7.02
CA VAL A 93 6.78 10.11 5.72
C VAL A 93 6.96 11.45 5.01
N ASN A 94 8.21 11.75 4.64
CA ASN A 94 8.57 12.89 3.81
C ASN A 94 8.65 12.48 2.32
N PRO A 95 7.69 12.89 1.47
CA PRO A 95 7.66 12.51 0.06
C PRO A 95 8.79 13.12 -0.79
N GLN A 96 9.52 14.12 -0.28
CA GLN A 96 10.53 14.85 -1.05
C GLN A 96 11.75 14.00 -1.45
N HIS A 97 11.97 12.88 -0.77
CA HIS A 97 13.05 11.94 -1.09
C HIS A 97 12.52 10.50 -1.20
N PRO A 98 11.70 10.17 -2.24
CA PRO A 98 11.01 8.89 -2.34
C PRO A 98 11.91 7.66 -2.26
N ALA A 99 13.12 7.76 -2.82
CA ALA A 99 14.11 6.69 -2.83
C ALA A 99 14.67 6.35 -1.44
N SER A 100 14.53 7.26 -0.46
CA SER A 100 15.02 7.10 0.91
C SER A 100 13.91 6.76 1.91
N ILE A 101 12.65 6.67 1.46
CA ILE A 101 11.52 6.40 2.34
C ILE A 101 11.49 4.92 2.72
N VAL A 102 11.48 4.66 4.03
CA VAL A 102 11.05 3.37 4.58
C VAL A 102 9.54 3.46 4.78
N TRP A 103 8.79 2.81 3.89
CA TRP A 103 7.33 2.84 3.95
C TRP A 103 6.81 2.00 5.12
N PRO A 104 5.95 2.57 5.99
CA PRO A 104 5.27 1.83 7.03
C PRO A 104 4.48 0.65 6.47
N GLU A 105 4.45 -0.46 7.20
CA GLU A 105 3.65 -1.63 6.82
C GLU A 105 2.19 -1.43 7.23
N GLN A 106 1.28 -1.71 6.29
CA GLN A 106 -0.15 -1.64 6.55
C GLN A 106 -0.55 -2.71 7.59
N PRO A 107 -1.24 -2.34 8.68
CA PRO A 107 -1.76 -3.31 9.65
C PRO A 107 -2.85 -4.20 9.05
N GLU A 108 -3.17 -5.30 9.73
CA GLU A 108 -4.28 -6.16 9.37
C GLU A 108 -5.62 -5.43 9.50
N ASP A 109 -6.48 -5.60 8.49
CA ASP A 109 -7.85 -5.13 8.52
C ASP A 109 -8.71 -6.00 9.46
N VAL A 110 -9.78 -5.41 9.97
CA VAL A 110 -10.84 -6.17 10.66
C VAL A 110 -11.75 -6.72 9.58
N THR A 111 -11.65 -8.02 9.31
CA THR A 111 -12.51 -8.80 8.42
C THR A 111 -13.80 -9.28 9.10
#